data_AF-A0A0C3HNA9-F1
#
_entry.id   AF-A0A0C3HNA9-F1
#
_cell.length_a   1.000
_cell.length_b   1.000
_cell.length_c   1.000
_cell.angle_alpha   90.00
_cell.angle_beta   90.00
_cell.angle_gamma   90.00
#
_symmetry.space_group_name_H-M   'P 1'
#
loop_
_entity.id
_entity.type
_entity.pdbx_description
1 polymer ?
#
loop_
_entity_poly.entity_id
_entity_poly.type
_entity_poly.pdbx_seq_one_letter_code
_entity_poly.pdbx_strand_id
1 'polypeptide(L)'
;MTDTKGGFLSTEDDPYNRVLNATEQDNGKPAHMTLKEWERHQLLKSLRQRKEGPFEPGLSLLSKDGVKCRECGSLEIDWQWEEVFHCAICSRCKEKFPEKYSLLTKTEAKDDYLLTDPELKDPELLPHLSKPNPHKSHWHDMMLFLRYQVEEYAFSTKWGSAEALDAEFEKREAEKKKRKEEKFKSRLRDLKKKTRTEAFRRNMGNGGKPGQFGDAVGSGKHQHEWGQTVENTDGISVKTCVECGMEVEELEF
;
A
#
# COMPACT_ATOMS: atom_id res chain seq x y z
N MET A 1 31.79 13.88 5.31
CA MET A 1 31.93 12.87 4.24
C MET A 1 32.04 13.64 2.93
N THR A 2 33.27 13.77 2.44
CA THR A 2 33.56 14.36 1.13
C THR A 2 33.79 13.21 0.17
N ASP A 3 32.83 12.99 -0.73
CA ASP A 3 32.93 12.01 -1.81
C ASP A 3 34.07 12.44 -2.75
N THR A 4 35.15 11.67 -2.74
CA THR A 4 36.34 11.92 -3.57
C THR A 4 36.36 11.06 -4.84
N LYS A 5 35.32 10.23 -5.08
CA LYS A 5 35.29 9.26 -6.18
C LYS A 5 33.91 9.15 -6.84
N GLY A 6 33.38 10.30 -7.27
CA GLY A 6 32.41 10.37 -8.36
C GLY A 6 31.10 9.60 -8.15
N GLY A 7 30.45 9.78 -7.00
CA GLY A 7 29.08 9.31 -6.78
C GLY A 7 28.92 7.83 -6.44
N PHE A 8 30.03 7.08 -6.31
CA PHE A 8 30.02 5.71 -5.80
C PHE A 8 30.60 5.70 -4.38
N LEU A 9 29.73 5.54 -3.38
CA LEU A 9 30.13 5.40 -1.97
C LEU A 9 30.97 4.14 -1.80
N SER A 10 32.25 4.29 -1.46
CA SER A 10 33.15 3.18 -1.17
C SER A 10 32.94 2.64 0.25
N THR A 11 33.46 1.45 0.55
CA THR A 11 33.43 0.85 1.89
C THR A 11 34.09 1.72 2.97
N GLU A 12 35.03 2.58 2.57
CA GLU A 12 35.70 3.54 3.46
C GLU A 12 34.82 4.76 3.76
N ASP A 13 33.92 5.13 2.82
CA ASP A 13 33.08 6.32 2.91
C ASP A 13 31.77 6.08 3.69
N ASP A 14 31.27 4.84 3.75
CA ASP A 14 30.09 4.45 4.55
C ASP A 14 30.34 3.18 5.39
N PRO A 15 30.98 3.33 6.56
CA PRO A 15 31.29 2.20 7.45
C PRO A 15 30.04 1.53 8.05
N TYR A 16 28.85 2.12 7.90
CA TYR A 16 27.60 1.59 8.45
C TYR A 16 26.74 0.88 7.39
N ASN A 17 27.15 0.88 6.12
CA ASN A 17 26.44 0.16 5.07
C ASN A 17 26.67 -1.36 5.19
N ARG A 18 25.67 -2.06 5.73
CA ARG A 18 25.72 -3.50 5.98
C ARG A 18 25.81 -4.37 4.72
N VAL A 19 25.38 -3.84 3.56
CA VAL A 19 25.45 -4.57 2.28
C VAL A 19 26.87 -4.53 1.70
N LEU A 20 27.57 -3.41 1.86
CA LEU A 20 28.95 -3.25 1.40
C LEU A 20 29.98 -3.84 2.39
N ASN A 21 29.66 -3.89 3.68
CA ASN A 21 30.54 -4.42 4.74
C ASN A 21 30.24 -5.88 5.14
N ALA A 22 29.36 -6.58 4.41
CA ALA A 22 29.13 -8.01 4.65
C ALA A 22 30.38 -8.81 4.28
N THR A 23 31.05 -9.41 5.26
CA THR A 23 32.16 -10.32 5.01
C THR A 23 31.64 -11.62 4.36
N GLU A 24 32.48 -12.34 3.60
CA GLU A 24 32.10 -13.63 2.97
C GLU A 24 31.50 -14.65 3.96
N GLN A 25 31.78 -14.48 5.25
CA GLN A 25 31.28 -15.32 6.35
C GLN A 25 29.82 -15.03 6.73
N ASP A 26 29.27 -13.86 6.41
CA ASP A 26 27.92 -13.44 6.83
C ASP A 26 26.80 -14.02 5.94
N ASN A 27 27.18 -14.74 4.85
CA ASN A 27 26.24 -15.43 3.96
C ASN A 27 25.93 -16.88 4.38
N GLY A 28 26.29 -17.29 5.59
CA GLY A 28 25.98 -18.64 6.12
C GLY A 28 26.67 -19.79 5.38
N LYS A 29 27.70 -19.49 4.58
CA LYS A 29 28.51 -20.47 3.84
C LYS A 29 29.53 -21.16 4.78
N PRO A 30 29.59 -22.49 4.82
CA PRO A 30 30.61 -23.21 5.60
C PRO A 30 32.02 -22.94 5.06
N ALA A 31 32.99 -22.72 5.97
CA ALA A 31 34.36 -22.35 5.62
C ALA A 31 35.13 -23.39 4.77
N HIS A 32 34.66 -24.64 4.71
CA HIS A 32 35.30 -25.75 4.01
C HIS A 32 34.75 -26.01 2.60
N MET A 33 33.74 -25.26 2.13
CA MET A 33 33.12 -25.45 0.82
C MET A 33 33.38 -24.25 -0.11
N THR A 34 33.55 -24.52 -1.40
CA THR A 34 33.60 -23.46 -2.41
C THR A 34 32.21 -22.82 -2.60
N LEU A 35 32.17 -21.58 -3.12
CA LEU A 35 30.90 -20.87 -3.34
C LEU A 35 29.96 -21.65 -4.28
N LYS A 36 30.52 -22.21 -5.36
CA LYS A 36 29.79 -23.04 -6.33
C LYS A 36 29.24 -24.34 -5.72
N GLU A 37 29.98 -24.98 -4.83
CA GLU A 37 29.53 -26.19 -4.13
C GLU A 37 28.42 -25.87 -3.13
N TRP A 38 28.52 -24.74 -2.44
CA TRP A 38 27.50 -24.28 -1.51
C TRP A 38 26.17 -23.98 -2.22
N GLU A 39 26.22 -23.26 -3.36
CA GLU A 39 25.05 -23.01 -4.21
C GLU A 39 24.41 -24.31 -4.70
N ARG A 40 25.22 -25.26 -5.17
CA ARG A 40 24.73 -26.58 -5.59
C ARG A 40 24.06 -27.33 -4.44
N HIS A 41 24.63 -27.26 -3.24
CA HIS A 41 24.07 -27.90 -2.05
C HIS A 41 22.73 -27.26 -1.64
N GLN A 42 22.62 -25.93 -1.68
CA GLN A 42 21.37 -25.22 -1.44
C GLN A 42 20.29 -25.58 -2.47
N LEU A 43 20.67 -25.65 -3.75
CA LEU A 43 19.76 -26.07 -4.83
C LEU A 43 19.25 -27.50 -4.61
N LEU A 44 20.14 -28.46 -4.32
CA LEU A 44 19.73 -29.84 -4.05
C LEU A 44 18.84 -29.96 -2.80
N LYS A 45 19.12 -29.17 -1.76
CA LYS A 45 18.28 -29.11 -0.56
C LYS A 45 16.89 -28.56 -0.90
N SER A 46 16.81 -27.51 -1.70
CA SER A 46 15.56 -26.91 -2.18
C SER A 46 14.76 -27.89 -3.05
N LEU A 47 15.39 -28.57 -4.00
CA LEU A 47 14.75 -29.58 -4.85
C LEU A 47 14.24 -30.76 -4.04
N ARG A 48 15.00 -31.23 -3.05
CA ARG A 48 14.57 -32.31 -2.14
C ARG A 48 13.36 -31.89 -1.29
N GLN A 49 13.37 -30.67 -0.76
CA GLN A 49 12.23 -30.15 0.01
C GLN A 49 10.97 -30.01 -0.85
N ARG A 50 11.13 -29.58 -2.11
CA ARG A 50 10.03 -29.47 -3.07
C ARG A 50 9.67 -30.80 -3.75
N LYS A 51 10.46 -31.86 -3.53
CA LYS A 51 10.36 -33.18 -4.18
C LYS A 51 10.28 -33.05 -5.71
N GLU A 52 11.10 -32.16 -6.28
CA GLU A 52 11.15 -31.91 -7.73
C GLU A 52 12.28 -32.71 -8.40
N GLY A 53 12.06 -33.15 -9.64
CA GLY A 53 13.07 -33.81 -10.46
C GLY A 53 13.54 -35.16 -9.88
N PRO A 54 14.84 -35.37 -9.59
CA PRO A 54 15.34 -36.66 -9.08
C PRO A 54 14.76 -37.10 -7.72
N PHE A 55 14.09 -36.19 -7.01
CA PHE A 55 13.47 -36.44 -5.71
C PHE A 55 11.94 -36.57 -5.80
N GLU A 56 11.37 -36.57 -7.00
CA GLU A 56 9.96 -36.93 -7.17
C GLU A 56 9.76 -38.34 -6.61
N PRO A 57 8.72 -38.56 -5.78
CA PRO A 57 8.37 -39.89 -5.33
C PRO A 57 8.15 -40.74 -6.59
N GLY A 58 9.03 -41.70 -6.81
CA GLY A 58 9.02 -42.48 -8.04
C GLY A 58 7.62 -43.04 -8.25
N LEU A 59 7.08 -42.85 -9.47
CA LEU A 59 5.85 -43.52 -9.91
C LEU A 59 6.03 -45.01 -9.64
N SER A 60 5.60 -45.48 -8.48
CA SER A 60 5.88 -46.83 -8.04
C SER A 60 5.16 -47.76 -8.99
N LEU A 61 5.96 -48.53 -9.72
CA LEU A 61 5.64 -49.60 -10.68
C LEU A 61 4.74 -50.72 -10.13
N LEU A 62 4.04 -50.53 -9.00
CA LEU A 62 3.28 -51.58 -8.32
C LEU A 62 1.88 -51.17 -7.82
N SER A 63 1.47 -49.91 -7.89
CA SER A 63 0.12 -49.51 -7.45
C SER A 63 -0.74 -49.13 -8.65
N LYS A 64 -1.57 -50.06 -9.12
CA LYS A 64 -2.64 -49.79 -10.11
C LYS A 64 -3.66 -48.72 -9.65
N ASP A 65 -3.58 -48.32 -8.39
CA ASP A 65 -4.42 -47.32 -7.72
C ASP A 65 -3.66 -46.02 -7.40
N GLY A 66 -2.71 -45.61 -8.24
CA GLY A 66 -2.03 -44.32 -8.10
C GLY A 66 -3.02 -43.15 -8.16
N VAL A 67 -2.77 -42.11 -7.34
CA VAL A 67 -3.55 -40.87 -7.34
C VAL A 67 -3.44 -40.21 -8.73
N LYS A 68 -4.60 -39.97 -9.36
CA LYS A 68 -4.70 -39.41 -10.71
C LYS A 68 -5.16 -37.96 -10.65
N CYS A 69 -4.76 -37.18 -11.64
CA CYS A 69 -5.25 -35.82 -11.84
C CYS A 69 -6.78 -35.80 -11.90
N ARG A 70 -7.42 -34.98 -11.06
CA ARG A 70 -8.88 -34.81 -10.99
C ARG A 70 -9.52 -34.44 -12.33
N GLU A 71 -8.82 -33.66 -13.14
CA GLU A 71 -9.38 -33.08 -14.38
C GLU A 71 -9.15 -33.96 -15.62
N CYS A 72 -7.96 -34.56 -15.78
CA CYS A 72 -7.61 -35.30 -16.99
C CYS A 72 -7.25 -36.78 -16.77
N GLY A 73 -7.20 -37.25 -15.52
CA GLY A 73 -6.86 -38.63 -15.18
C GLY A 73 -5.38 -39.01 -15.37
N SER A 74 -4.50 -38.06 -15.70
CA SER A 74 -3.06 -38.31 -15.81
C SER A 74 -2.45 -38.75 -14.48
N LEU A 75 -1.43 -39.60 -14.53
CA LEU A 75 -0.64 -40.03 -13.37
C LEU A 75 0.43 -39.01 -12.98
N GLU A 76 0.72 -38.04 -13.83
CA GLU A 76 1.70 -36.97 -13.60
C GLU A 76 1.07 -35.84 -12.77
N ILE A 77 0.90 -36.06 -11.46
CA ILE A 77 0.37 -35.05 -10.54
C ILE A 77 1.46 -34.28 -9.81
N ASP A 78 1.14 -33.08 -9.35
CA ASP A 78 2.01 -32.34 -8.44
C ASP A 78 1.81 -32.83 -6.99
N TRP A 79 2.83 -33.49 -6.45
CA TRP A 79 2.81 -34.08 -5.11
C TRP A 79 2.77 -33.06 -3.98
N GLN A 80 3.36 -31.86 -4.17
CA GLN A 80 3.28 -30.79 -3.17
C GLN A 80 1.83 -30.31 -3.03
N TRP A 81 1.08 -30.28 -4.13
CA TRP A 81 -0.33 -29.90 -4.12
C TRP A 81 -1.22 -30.96 -3.47
N GLU A 82 -0.93 -32.23 -3.69
CA GLU A 82 -1.63 -33.33 -3.01
C GLU A 82 -1.36 -33.34 -1.50
N GLU A 83 -0.12 -33.09 -1.08
CA GLU A 83 0.26 -33.09 0.34
C GLU A 83 -0.31 -31.88 1.08
N VAL A 84 -0.23 -30.69 0.48
CA VAL A 84 -0.63 -29.43 1.13
C VAL A 84 -2.13 -29.18 1.01
N PHE A 85 -2.69 -29.30 -0.21
CA PHE A 85 -4.07 -28.93 -0.48
C PHE A 85 -5.01 -30.13 -0.62
N HIS A 86 -4.49 -31.36 -0.53
CA HIS A 86 -5.26 -32.58 -0.80
C HIS A 86 -5.92 -32.57 -2.19
N CYS A 87 -5.19 -32.00 -3.16
CA CYS A 87 -5.67 -31.78 -4.52
C CYS A 87 -4.72 -32.34 -5.57
N ALA A 88 -5.07 -33.52 -6.09
CA ALA A 88 -4.36 -34.20 -7.15
C ALA A 88 -4.59 -33.53 -8.51
N ILE A 89 -3.62 -32.76 -8.98
CA ILE A 89 -3.70 -32.09 -10.28
C ILE A 89 -2.35 -32.02 -11.00
N CYS A 90 -2.37 -32.21 -12.32
CA CYS A 90 -1.19 -32.07 -13.16
C CYS A 90 -0.95 -30.61 -13.57
N SER A 91 0.31 -30.26 -13.87
CA SER A 91 0.68 -28.89 -14.27
C SER A 91 -0.12 -28.36 -15.47
N ARG A 92 -0.41 -29.22 -16.45
CA ARG A 92 -1.22 -28.84 -17.62
C ARG A 92 -2.64 -28.41 -17.23
N CYS A 93 -3.26 -29.06 -16.25
CA CYS A 93 -4.61 -28.72 -15.82
C CYS A 93 -4.62 -27.47 -14.93
N LYS A 94 -3.56 -27.21 -14.16
CA LYS A 94 -3.40 -25.94 -13.42
C LYS A 94 -3.42 -24.75 -14.37
N GLU A 95 -2.69 -24.85 -15.49
CA GLU A 95 -2.61 -23.78 -16.50
C GLU A 95 -3.91 -23.64 -17.31
N LYS A 96 -4.62 -24.75 -17.55
CA LYS A 96 -5.88 -24.73 -18.30
C LYS A 96 -7.05 -24.13 -17.53
N PHE A 97 -7.06 -24.28 -16.20
CA PHE A 97 -8.17 -23.87 -15.34
C PHE A 97 -7.69 -22.92 -14.22
N PRO A 98 -7.14 -21.75 -14.55
CA PRO A 98 -6.65 -20.80 -13.56
C PRO A 98 -7.78 -20.26 -12.66
N GLU A 99 -9.03 -20.24 -13.14
CA GLU A 99 -10.20 -19.83 -12.37
C GLU A 99 -10.51 -20.77 -11.19
N LYS A 100 -9.98 -22.00 -11.18
CA LYS A 100 -10.12 -22.93 -10.06
C LYS A 100 -8.81 -23.12 -9.30
N TYR A 101 -7.71 -23.23 -10.05
CA TYR A 101 -6.41 -23.65 -9.52
C TYR A 101 -5.38 -22.51 -9.48
N SER A 102 -5.80 -21.26 -9.59
CA SER A 102 -4.93 -20.13 -9.23
C SER A 102 -4.71 -20.11 -7.72
N LEU A 103 -3.49 -19.74 -7.31
CA LEU A 103 -3.15 -19.51 -5.91
C LEU A 103 -3.41 -18.06 -5.55
N LEU A 104 -4.13 -17.84 -4.45
CA LEU A 104 -4.44 -16.54 -3.88
C LEU A 104 -3.52 -16.25 -2.70
N THR A 105 -2.96 -15.06 -2.64
CA THR A 105 -2.27 -14.57 -1.45
C THR A 105 -3.26 -14.34 -0.30
N LYS A 106 -2.78 -14.37 0.94
CA LYS A 106 -3.58 -14.03 2.12
C LYS A 106 -4.35 -12.72 1.98
N THR A 107 -3.74 -11.70 1.38
CA THR A 107 -4.36 -10.39 1.15
C THR A 107 -5.49 -10.48 0.13
N GLU A 108 -5.29 -11.18 -0.98
CA GLU A 108 -6.34 -11.39 -1.98
C GLU A 108 -7.52 -12.18 -1.39
N ALA A 109 -7.26 -13.27 -0.67
CA ALA A 109 -8.32 -14.06 -0.02
C ALA A 109 -9.12 -13.23 1.01
N LYS A 110 -8.44 -12.31 1.71
CA LYS A 110 -9.07 -11.42 2.69
C LYS A 110 -9.90 -10.31 2.03
N ASP A 111 -9.38 -9.71 0.96
CA ASP A 111 -10.01 -8.55 0.33
C ASP A 111 -11.15 -8.98 -0.62
N ASP A 112 -10.95 -10.04 -1.41
CA ASP A 112 -11.91 -10.51 -2.42
C ASP A 112 -13.04 -11.33 -1.80
N TYR A 113 -12.74 -12.21 -0.83
CA TYR A 113 -13.73 -13.09 -0.19
C TYR A 113 -14.13 -12.66 1.22
N LEU A 114 -13.65 -11.48 1.65
CA LEU A 114 -13.94 -10.89 2.96
C LEU A 114 -13.64 -11.84 4.13
N LEU A 115 -12.61 -12.68 3.98
CA LEU A 115 -12.16 -13.63 5.00
C LEU A 115 -11.40 -12.93 6.14
N THR A 116 -11.45 -13.51 7.33
CA THR A 116 -10.76 -12.97 8.51
C THR A 116 -9.41 -13.67 8.73
N ASP A 117 -8.51 -12.98 9.41
CA ASP A 117 -7.19 -13.52 9.74
C ASP A 117 -7.23 -14.83 10.54
N PRO A 118 -8.13 -15.04 11.52
CA PRO A 118 -8.26 -16.33 12.21
C PRO A 118 -8.64 -17.47 11.28
N GLU A 119 -9.61 -17.27 10.38
CA GLU A 119 -10.04 -18.29 9.41
C GLU A 119 -8.89 -18.68 8.47
N LEU A 120 -8.13 -17.68 7.98
CA LEU A 120 -7.01 -17.91 7.07
C LEU A 120 -5.78 -18.53 7.74
N LYS A 121 -5.67 -18.44 9.07
CA LYS A 121 -4.55 -19.03 9.82
C LYS A 121 -4.82 -20.47 10.24
N ASP A 122 -6.06 -20.93 10.16
CA ASP A 122 -6.44 -22.28 10.53
C ASP A 122 -6.15 -23.26 9.37
N PRO A 123 -5.13 -24.13 9.50
CA PRO A 123 -4.74 -25.05 8.44
C PRO A 123 -5.76 -26.19 8.22
N GLU A 124 -6.61 -26.49 9.21
CA GLU A 124 -7.67 -27.49 9.05
C GLU A 124 -8.82 -26.94 8.21
N LEU A 125 -9.07 -25.63 8.34
CA LEU A 125 -10.12 -24.95 7.60
C LEU A 125 -9.70 -24.62 6.16
N LEU A 126 -8.54 -23.98 6.02
CA LEU A 126 -8.00 -23.54 4.74
C LEU A 126 -6.51 -23.90 4.66
N PRO A 127 -6.15 -25.03 4.02
CA PRO A 127 -4.77 -25.38 3.81
C PRO A 127 -4.06 -24.31 2.97
N HIS A 128 -2.79 -24.06 3.29
CA HIS A 128 -2.00 -23.04 2.62
C HIS A 128 -0.57 -23.50 2.36
N LEU A 129 0.00 -22.98 1.28
CA LEU A 129 1.39 -23.16 0.92
C LEU A 129 2.18 -21.93 1.36
N SER A 130 3.17 -22.13 2.25
CA SER A 130 4.10 -21.07 2.66
C SER A 130 5.22 -20.91 1.63
N LYS A 131 5.45 -19.69 1.14
CA LYS A 131 6.57 -19.34 0.26
C LYS A 131 7.30 -18.10 0.81
N PRO A 132 8.63 -18.00 0.66
CA PRO A 132 9.37 -16.80 1.01
C PRO A 132 8.77 -15.57 0.34
N ASN A 133 8.67 -14.47 1.08
CA ASN A 133 8.09 -13.24 0.56
C ASN A 133 8.91 -12.72 -0.64
N PRO A 134 8.28 -12.46 -1.80
CA PRO A 134 9.01 -12.06 -3.02
C PRO A 134 9.71 -10.70 -2.89
N HIS A 135 9.27 -9.84 -1.97
CA HIS A 135 9.92 -8.55 -1.76
C HIS A 135 11.20 -8.68 -0.93
N LYS A 136 11.13 -9.36 0.22
CA LYS A 136 12.27 -9.59 1.10
C LYS A 136 12.13 -10.93 1.80
N SER A 137 13.12 -11.80 1.65
CA SER A 137 13.13 -13.15 2.24
C SER A 137 13.11 -13.19 3.77
N HIS A 138 13.52 -12.12 4.46
CA HIS A 138 13.46 -12.03 5.92
C HIS A 138 12.11 -11.55 6.47
N TRP A 139 11.17 -11.15 5.59
CA TRP A 139 9.81 -10.83 5.99
C TRP A 139 9.02 -12.11 6.26
N HIS A 140 7.87 -11.96 6.89
CA HIS A 140 6.96 -13.08 7.07
C HIS A 140 6.62 -13.72 5.71
N ASP A 141 6.67 -15.04 5.68
CA ASP A 141 6.37 -15.83 4.50
C ASP A 141 4.97 -15.50 3.98
N MET A 142 4.85 -15.56 2.66
CA MET A 142 3.58 -15.42 1.95
C MET A 142 2.80 -16.73 2.06
N MET A 143 1.55 -16.63 2.52
CA MET A 143 0.60 -17.74 2.53
C MET A 143 -0.18 -17.72 1.21
N LEU A 144 -0.15 -18.85 0.51
CA LEU A 144 -0.86 -19.08 -0.74
C LEU A 144 -1.98 -20.10 -0.54
N PHE A 145 -3.21 -19.73 -0.91
CA PHE A 145 -4.42 -20.53 -0.78
C PHE A 145 -4.94 -20.95 -2.14
N LEU A 146 -5.63 -22.08 -2.21
CA LEU A 146 -6.21 -22.56 -3.46
C LEU A 146 -7.57 -21.91 -3.72
N ARG A 147 -7.72 -21.22 -4.85
CA ARG A 147 -8.91 -20.40 -5.16
C ARG A 147 -10.23 -21.15 -4.96
N TYR A 148 -10.40 -22.35 -5.53
CA TYR A 148 -11.67 -23.06 -5.41
C TYR A 148 -12.01 -23.44 -3.95
N GLN A 149 -11.01 -23.74 -3.10
CA GLN A 149 -11.24 -24.08 -1.69
C GLN A 149 -11.67 -22.85 -0.91
N VAL A 150 -11.06 -21.71 -1.20
CA VAL A 150 -11.45 -20.41 -0.64
C VAL A 150 -12.88 -20.05 -1.05
N GLU A 151 -13.21 -20.20 -2.32
CA GLU A 151 -14.56 -19.98 -2.85
C GLU A 151 -15.58 -20.91 -2.19
N GLU A 152 -15.27 -22.20 -2.12
CA GLU A 152 -16.13 -23.20 -1.49
C GLU A 152 -16.42 -22.84 -0.03
N TYR A 153 -15.39 -22.49 0.76
CA TYR A 153 -15.57 -22.06 2.14
C TYR A 153 -16.36 -20.74 2.25
N ALA A 154 -16.01 -19.74 1.44
CA ALA A 154 -16.63 -18.42 1.46
C ALA A 154 -18.12 -18.52 1.12
N PHE A 155 -18.46 -19.24 0.05
CA PHE A 155 -19.84 -19.36 -0.42
C PHE A 155 -20.65 -20.35 0.42
N SER A 156 -20.09 -21.48 0.85
CA SER A 156 -20.87 -22.48 1.60
C SER A 156 -21.06 -22.13 3.07
N THR A 157 -19.99 -21.70 3.74
CA THR A 157 -19.94 -21.66 5.20
C THR A 157 -20.08 -20.24 5.73
N LYS A 158 -19.39 -19.28 5.11
CA LYS A 158 -19.34 -17.91 5.62
C LYS A 158 -20.49 -17.03 5.18
N TRP A 159 -20.75 -16.98 3.87
CA TRP A 159 -21.70 -16.06 3.27
C TRP A 159 -22.99 -16.75 2.78
N GLY A 160 -22.95 -18.06 2.55
CA GLY A 160 -24.09 -18.86 2.10
C GLY A 160 -24.35 -18.81 0.59
N SER A 161 -23.96 -17.73 -0.09
CA SER A 161 -23.96 -17.63 -1.55
C SER A 161 -22.99 -16.56 -2.05
N ALA A 162 -22.68 -16.58 -3.35
CA ALA A 162 -21.92 -15.51 -4.00
C ALA A 162 -22.67 -14.16 -3.93
N GLU A 163 -24.00 -14.17 -4.12
CA GLU A 163 -24.83 -12.97 -4.04
C GLU A 163 -24.79 -12.31 -2.65
N ALA A 164 -24.72 -13.12 -1.58
CA ALA A 164 -24.62 -12.60 -0.22
C ALA A 164 -23.25 -11.96 0.05
N LEU A 165 -22.17 -12.51 -0.51
CA LEU A 165 -20.85 -11.90 -0.45
C LEU A 165 -20.85 -10.54 -1.18
N ASP A 166 -21.42 -10.48 -2.38
CA ASP A 166 -21.49 -9.24 -3.17
C ASP A 166 -22.30 -8.16 -2.43
N ALA A 167 -23.44 -8.52 -1.84
CA ALA A 167 -24.26 -7.60 -1.05
C ALA A 167 -23.50 -7.03 0.17
N GLU A 168 -22.71 -7.86 0.86
CA GLU A 168 -21.87 -7.41 1.97
C GLU A 168 -20.71 -6.53 1.49
N PHE A 169 -20.14 -6.83 0.32
CA PHE A 169 -19.10 -6.00 -0.30
C PHE A 169 -19.62 -4.58 -0.60
N GLU A 170 -20.77 -4.48 -1.26
CA GLU A 170 -21.43 -3.20 -1.56
C GLU A 170 -21.72 -2.39 -0.29
N LYS A 171 -22.22 -3.06 0.76
CA LYS A 171 -22.46 -2.44 2.06
C LYS A 171 -21.18 -1.88 2.68
N ARG A 172 -20.07 -2.64 2.66
CA ARG A 172 -18.77 -2.19 3.19
C ARG A 172 -18.22 -1.01 2.41
N GLU A 173 -18.32 -1.01 1.09
CA GLU A 173 -17.86 0.13 0.26
C GLU A 173 -18.73 1.38 0.48
N ALA A 174 -20.04 1.23 0.60
CA ALA A 174 -20.94 2.33 0.95
C ALA A 174 -20.61 2.93 2.33
N GLU A 175 -20.37 2.10 3.34
CA GLU A 175 -19.95 2.55 4.68
C GLU A 175 -18.58 3.24 4.65
N LYS A 176 -17.62 2.67 3.93
CA LYS A 176 -16.28 3.25 3.78
C LYS A 176 -16.34 4.62 3.11
N LYS A 177 -17.20 4.78 2.09
CA LYS A 177 -17.46 6.08 1.44
C LYS A 177 -18.06 7.08 2.44
N LYS A 178 -19.11 6.70 3.18
CA LYS A 178 -19.72 7.54 4.22
C LYS A 178 -18.71 8.00 5.27
N ARG A 179 -17.91 7.06 5.83
CA ARG A 179 -16.86 7.39 6.83
C ARG A 179 -15.81 8.35 6.28
N LYS A 180 -15.39 8.18 5.01
CA LYS A 180 -14.46 9.11 4.34
C LYS A 180 -15.07 10.51 4.19
N GLU A 181 -16.32 10.61 3.78
CA GLU A 181 -17.04 11.88 3.65
C GLU A 181 -17.22 12.59 4.99
N GLU A 182 -17.59 11.85 6.05
CA GLU A 182 -17.72 12.39 7.41
C GLU A 182 -16.38 12.90 7.95
N LYS A 183 -15.31 12.12 7.75
CA LYS A 183 -13.95 12.52 8.13
C LYS A 183 -13.51 13.78 7.38
N PHE A 184 -13.85 13.89 6.10
CA PHE A 184 -13.59 15.09 5.31
C PHE A 184 -14.37 16.30 5.83
N LYS A 185 -15.68 16.15 6.07
CA LYS A 185 -16.53 17.21 6.64
C LYS A 185 -16.06 17.65 8.03
N SER A 186 -15.60 16.72 8.87
CA SER A 186 -15.02 17.03 10.18
C SER A 186 -13.74 17.85 10.02
N ARG A 187 -12.80 17.41 9.17
CA ARG A 187 -11.56 18.14 8.91
C ARG A 187 -11.82 19.54 8.35
N LEU A 188 -12.82 19.71 7.50
CA LEU A 188 -13.22 21.02 6.97
C LEU A 188 -13.75 21.93 8.08
N ARG A 189 -14.59 21.40 8.99
CA ARG A 189 -15.09 22.15 10.16
C ARG A 189 -13.95 22.56 11.09
N ASP A 190 -13.02 21.66 11.35
CA ASP A 190 -11.85 21.94 12.19
C ASP A 190 -10.94 23.01 11.57
N LEU A 191 -10.73 22.94 10.25
CA LEU A 191 -9.98 23.95 9.51
C LEU A 191 -10.66 25.32 9.62
N LYS A 192 -11.98 25.41 9.35
CA LYS A 192 -12.75 26.66 9.51
C LYS A 192 -12.66 27.22 10.92
N LYS A 193 -12.73 26.35 11.94
CA LYS A 193 -12.59 26.76 13.35
C LYS A 193 -11.21 27.35 13.62
N LYS A 194 -10.13 26.70 13.15
CA LYS A 194 -8.75 27.19 13.28
C LYS A 194 -8.56 28.54 12.61
N THR A 195 -9.00 28.70 11.36
CA THR A 195 -8.91 29.98 10.63
C THR A 195 -9.72 31.08 11.31
N ARG A 196 -10.93 30.77 11.83
CA ARG A 196 -11.74 31.76 12.58
C ARG A 196 -11.06 32.20 13.87
N THR A 197 -10.46 31.26 14.61
CA THR A 197 -9.72 31.61 15.83
C THR A 197 -8.45 32.40 15.54
N GLU A 198 -7.77 32.14 14.43
CA GLU A 198 -6.60 32.91 14.00
C GLU A 198 -7.00 34.33 13.59
N ALA A 199 -8.05 34.48 12.78
CA ALA A 199 -8.60 35.79 12.41
C ALA A 199 -9.05 36.59 13.65
N PHE A 200 -9.73 35.94 14.60
CA PHE A 200 -10.12 36.58 15.87
C PHE A 200 -8.90 37.00 16.71
N ARG A 201 -7.86 36.15 16.81
CA ARG A 201 -6.61 36.49 17.51
C ARG A 201 -5.86 37.63 16.83
N ARG A 202 -5.82 37.69 15.49
CA ARG A 202 -5.27 38.82 14.73
C ARG A 202 -6.03 40.12 15.03
N ASN A 203 -7.37 40.06 15.05
CA ASN A 203 -8.21 41.22 15.41
C ASN A 203 -8.01 41.68 16.88
N MET A 204 -7.82 40.74 17.81
CA MET A 204 -7.53 41.09 19.21
C MET A 204 -6.11 41.61 19.43
N GLY A 205 -5.12 41.07 18.71
CA GLY A 205 -3.73 41.54 18.75
C GLY A 205 -3.57 42.99 18.26
N ASN A 206 -4.46 43.44 17.36
CA ASN A 206 -4.55 44.83 16.91
C ASN A 206 -5.44 45.73 17.80
N GLY A 207 -5.64 45.37 19.07
CA GLY A 207 -6.34 46.24 20.04
C GLY A 207 -7.86 46.32 19.85
N GLY A 208 -8.48 45.32 19.20
CA GLY A 208 -9.93 45.20 19.14
C GLY A 208 -10.63 46.05 18.07
N LYS A 209 -9.89 46.67 17.14
CA LYS A 209 -10.49 47.27 15.95
C LYS A 209 -10.59 46.22 14.84
N PRO A 210 -11.77 46.00 14.24
CA PRO A 210 -11.89 45.11 13.10
C PRO A 210 -11.11 45.71 11.92
N GLY A 211 -9.98 45.10 11.56
CA GLY A 211 -9.22 45.55 10.41
C GLY A 211 -10.05 45.36 9.14
N GLN A 212 -10.38 46.45 8.46
CA GLN A 212 -11.11 46.40 7.19
C GLN A 212 -10.09 46.27 6.04
N PHE A 213 -10.53 45.72 4.90
CA PHE A 213 -9.69 45.61 3.70
C PHE A 213 -9.18 47.01 3.30
N GLY A 214 -7.86 47.22 3.41
CA GLY A 214 -7.21 48.53 3.27
C GLY A 214 -6.45 49.03 4.51
N ASP A 215 -6.59 48.38 5.68
CA ASP A 215 -5.83 48.78 6.88
C ASP A 215 -4.34 48.37 6.79
N ALA A 216 -3.46 49.32 7.09
CA ALA A 216 -2.01 49.12 7.10
C ALA A 216 -1.57 48.16 8.21
N VAL A 217 -0.57 47.32 7.91
CA VAL A 217 0.01 46.33 8.86
C VAL A 217 0.92 47.07 9.86
N GLY A 218 0.33 47.80 10.81
CA GLY A 218 1.06 48.48 11.88
C GLY A 218 0.18 49.35 12.77
N SER A 219 0.48 49.38 14.07
CA SER A 219 -0.23 50.19 15.07
C SER A 219 0.08 51.68 14.93
N GLY A 220 -0.50 52.35 13.93
CA GLY A 220 -0.42 53.79 13.75
C GLY A 220 -1.54 54.29 12.85
N LYS A 221 -2.10 55.47 13.14
CA LYS A 221 -3.01 56.15 12.20
C LYS A 221 -2.19 56.51 10.96
N HIS A 222 -2.53 55.95 9.81
CA HIS A 222 -1.96 56.35 8.54
C HIS A 222 -2.34 57.82 8.26
N GLN A 223 -1.34 58.68 8.08
CA GLN A 223 -1.54 60.07 7.69
C GLN A 223 -1.52 60.12 6.16
N HIS A 224 -2.65 60.50 5.56
CA HIS A 224 -2.79 60.47 4.11
C HIS A 224 -1.93 61.55 3.45
N GLU A 225 -0.96 61.11 2.66
CA GLU A 225 -0.30 61.95 1.66
C GLU A 225 -1.03 61.78 0.32
N TRP A 226 -1.66 62.87 -0.14
CA TRP A 226 -2.51 62.87 -1.33
C TRP A 226 -1.67 63.13 -2.58
N GLY A 227 -1.85 62.28 -3.59
CA GLY A 227 -1.23 62.44 -4.91
C GLY A 227 -1.88 63.54 -5.73
N GLN A 228 -1.44 63.65 -6.98
CA GLN A 228 -1.92 64.66 -7.92
C GLN A 228 -3.42 64.49 -8.20
N THR A 229 -4.17 65.60 -8.16
CA THR A 229 -5.61 65.61 -8.49
C THR A 229 -5.84 65.25 -9.95
N VAL A 230 -6.79 64.36 -10.20
CA VAL A 230 -7.21 63.96 -11.54
C VAL A 230 -8.71 64.17 -11.66
N GLU A 231 -9.18 64.81 -12.73
CA GLU A 231 -10.61 64.96 -13.00
C GLU A 231 -11.17 63.65 -13.56
N ASN A 232 -12.18 63.10 -12.89
CA ASN A 232 -12.91 61.94 -13.39
C ASN A 232 -13.87 62.33 -14.52
N THR A 233 -14.38 61.33 -15.23
CA THR A 233 -15.26 61.49 -16.41
C THR A 233 -16.54 62.29 -16.15
N ASP A 234 -16.92 62.44 -14.88
CA ASP A 234 -18.09 63.19 -14.44
C ASP A 234 -17.77 64.65 -14.05
N GLY A 235 -16.54 65.12 -14.31
CA GLY A 235 -16.10 66.50 -14.04
C GLY A 235 -15.80 66.81 -12.58
N ILE A 236 -15.69 65.77 -11.74
CA ILE A 236 -15.36 65.88 -10.31
C ILE A 236 -13.86 65.63 -10.14
N SER A 237 -13.20 66.50 -9.37
CA SER A 237 -11.77 66.37 -9.10
C SER A 237 -11.54 65.37 -7.96
N VAL A 238 -10.74 64.33 -8.22
CA VAL A 238 -10.47 63.24 -7.27
C VAL A 238 -8.99 63.20 -6.95
N LYS A 239 -8.66 63.07 -5.65
CA LYS A 239 -7.31 62.85 -5.17
C LYS A 239 -7.19 61.43 -4.60
N THR A 240 -6.16 60.72 -5.03
CA THR A 240 -5.85 59.37 -4.53
C THR A 240 -4.64 59.42 -3.61
N CYS A 241 -4.73 58.77 -2.44
CA CYS A 241 -3.61 58.65 -1.52
C CYS A 241 -2.56 57.67 -2.07
N VAL A 242 -1.29 58.08 -2.04
CA VAL A 242 -0.19 57.36 -2.70
C VAL A 242 0.13 56.03 -2.00
N GLU A 243 -0.06 55.93 -0.68
CA GLU A 243 0.32 54.75 0.10
C GLU A 243 -0.79 53.69 0.20
N CYS A 244 -2.05 54.10 0.32
CA CYS A 244 -3.16 53.18 0.55
C CYS A 244 -4.22 53.14 -0.56
N GLY A 245 -4.13 54.02 -1.56
CA GLY A 245 -5.05 54.05 -2.70
C GLY A 245 -6.46 54.56 -2.38
N MET A 246 -6.66 55.21 -1.23
CA MET A 246 -7.94 55.84 -0.90
C MET A 246 -8.20 57.03 -1.82
N GLU A 247 -9.43 57.16 -2.33
CA GLU A 247 -9.87 58.25 -3.21
C GLU A 247 -10.81 59.20 -2.47
N VAL A 248 -10.59 60.51 -2.61
CA VAL A 248 -11.43 61.57 -2.04
C VAL A 248 -11.81 62.56 -3.13
N GLU A 249 -13.10 62.83 -3.25
CA GLU A 249 -13.68 63.81 -4.17
C GLU A 249 -13.61 65.21 -3.53
N GLU A 250 -12.97 66.16 -4.21
CA GLU A 250 -12.99 67.58 -3.84
C GLU A 250 -13.96 68.34 -4.74
N LEU A 251 -14.99 68.92 -4.13
CA LEU A 251 -15.88 69.90 -4.75
C LEU A 251 -15.32 71.29 -4.48
N GLU A 252 -14.69 71.90 -5.48
CA GLU A 252 -14.33 73.32 -5.43
C GLU A 252 -15.61 74.17 -5.53
N PHE A 253 -15.86 75.03 -4.53
CA PHE A 253 -16.94 76.02 -4.52
C PHE A 253 -16.47 77.38 -5.04
#